data_AF-A0A0S8H5I1-F1
#
_entry.id   AF-A0A0S8H5I1-F1
#
_cell.length_a   1.000
_cell.length_b   1.000
_cell.length_c   1.000
_cell.angle_alpha   90.00
_cell.angle_beta   90.00
_cell.angle_gamma   90.00
#
_symmetry.space_group_name_H-M   'P 1'
#
loop_
_entity.id
_entity.type
_entity.pdbx_description
1 polymer ?
#
loop_
_entity_poly.entity_id
_entity_poly.type
_entity_poly.pdbx_seq_one_letter_code
_entity_poly.pdbx_strand_id
1 'polypeptide(L)'
;MVAALVLIIAGSVAVGVYSCLHPEQGASVPPNEFHYKCGLCGHELVKTPQELVAEAAGGEVVDEEDPRFMIGCPACKGKRCCGQMVKCPECGKHFVPFEFVKSSAEPRAVALGRANNVCPRCKTDRVEWYRKDYERRTKKPPD
;
A
#
# COMPACT_ATOMS: atom_id res chain seq x y z
N MET A 1 14.25 29.68 33.63
CA MET A 1 13.00 29.02 33.18
C MET A 1 12.39 29.69 31.95
N VAL A 2 12.19 31.01 31.93
CA VAL A 2 11.57 31.72 30.79
C VAL A 2 12.37 31.56 29.48
N ALA A 3 13.70 31.65 29.52
CA ALA A 3 14.55 31.49 28.33
C ALA A 3 14.48 30.08 27.70
N ALA A 4 14.31 29.04 28.53
CA ALA A 4 14.16 27.67 28.05
C ALA A 4 12.80 27.45 27.35
N LEU A 5 11.75 28.07 27.87
CA LEU A 5 10.42 28.06 27.25
C LEU A 5 10.42 28.75 25.88
N VAL A 6 11.10 29.89 25.75
CA VAL A 6 11.21 30.61 24.47
C VAL A 6 11.93 29.77 23.40
N LEU A 7 12.98 29.03 23.78
CA LEU A 7 13.69 28.15 22.85
C LEU A 7 12.85 26.95 22.40
N ILE A 8 12.04 26.37 23.29
CA ILE A 8 11.13 25.26 22.95
C ILE A 8 10.04 25.74 21.98
N ILE A 9 9.50 26.94 22.20
CA ILE A 9 8.47 27.52 21.33
C ILE A 9 9.08 27.88 19.96
N ALA A 10 10.25 28.52 19.93
CA ALA A 10 10.92 28.85 18.67
C ALA A 10 11.30 27.59 17.86
N GLY A 11 11.77 26.54 18.55
CA GLY A 11 12.10 25.26 17.91
C GLY A 11 10.88 24.56 17.31
N SER A 12 9.75 24.54 18.02
CA SER A 12 8.52 23.89 17.53
C SER A 12 7.88 24.65 16.37
N VAL A 13 7.95 25.98 16.36
CA VAL A 13 7.51 26.80 15.21
C VAL A 13 8.41 26.59 13.99
N ALA A 14 9.74 26.54 14.17
CA ALA A 14 10.67 26.31 13.07
C ALA A 14 10.47 24.94 12.41
N VAL A 15 10.23 23.88 13.20
CA VAL A 15 9.91 22.55 12.67
C VAL A 15 8.57 22.56 11.92
N GLY A 16 7.54 23.21 12.46
CA GLY A 16 6.24 23.31 11.79
C GLY A 16 6.29 24.07 10.46
N VAL A 17 7.03 25.17 10.40
CA VAL A 17 7.22 25.95 9.16
C VAL A 17 8.06 25.16 8.14
N TYR A 18 9.09 24.45 8.58
CA TYR A 18 9.89 23.59 7.70
C TYR A 18 9.06 22.44 7.11
N SER A 19 8.17 21.82 7.90
CA SER A 19 7.24 20.80 7.42
C SER A 19 6.19 21.34 6.43
N CYS A 20 5.77 22.60 6.57
CA CYS A 20 4.86 23.24 5.62
C CYS A 20 5.54 23.66 4.31
N LEU A 21 6.82 24.03 4.34
CA LEU A 21 7.58 24.49 3.16
C LEU A 21 8.20 23.34 2.35
N HIS A 22 8.32 22.14 2.94
CA HIS A 22 8.85 20.95 2.26
C HIS A 22 7.85 19.76 2.28
N PRO A 23 6.67 19.88 1.66
CA PRO A 23 5.71 18.77 1.57
C PRO A 23 6.19 17.59 0.71
N GLU A 24 7.30 17.75 -0.02
CA GLU A 24 7.76 16.78 -1.03
C GLU A 24 8.60 15.62 -0.48
N GLN A 25 8.87 15.59 0.84
CA GLN A 25 9.56 14.46 1.44
C GLN A 25 8.58 13.31 1.76
N GLY A 26 8.23 12.56 0.71
CA GLY A 26 7.92 11.13 0.84
C GLY A 26 6.45 10.72 0.95
N ALA A 27 5.48 11.64 0.92
CA ALA A 27 4.07 11.25 0.80
C ALA A 27 3.77 10.85 -0.65
N SER A 28 3.86 9.56 -0.97
CA SER A 28 3.27 9.03 -2.19
C SER A 28 1.79 9.43 -2.21
N VAL A 29 1.37 10.21 -3.21
CA VAL A 29 -0.05 10.55 -3.42
C VAL A 29 -0.83 9.24 -3.33
N PRO A 30 -1.79 9.12 -2.39
CA PRO A 30 -2.54 7.88 -2.23
C PRO A 30 -3.25 7.56 -3.54
N PRO A 31 -3.25 6.28 -3.98
CA PRO A 31 -3.86 5.94 -5.25
C PRO A 31 -5.36 6.26 -5.21
N ASN A 32 -5.87 6.84 -6.29
CA ASN A 32 -7.30 7.16 -6.44
C ASN A 32 -8.18 5.90 -6.49
N GLU A 33 -7.57 4.75 -6.81
CA GLU A 33 -8.24 3.47 -6.99
C GLU A 33 -7.38 2.34 -6.44
N PHE A 34 -8.04 1.38 -5.79
CA PHE A 34 -7.46 0.17 -5.25
C PHE A 34 -8.02 -1.03 -6.02
N HIS A 35 -7.14 -1.82 -6.62
CA HIS A 35 -7.50 -3.05 -7.30
C HIS A 35 -7.47 -4.21 -6.32
N TYR A 36 -8.48 -5.07 -6.35
CA TYR A 36 -8.56 -6.28 -5.53
C TYR A 36 -8.82 -7.50 -6.39
N LYS A 37 -8.37 -8.66 -5.91
CA LYS A 37 -8.69 -9.96 -6.50
C LYS A 37 -9.13 -10.96 -5.45
N CYS A 38 -10.26 -11.61 -5.70
CA CYS A 38 -10.75 -12.70 -4.86
C CYS A 38 -9.88 -13.96 -5.05
N GLY A 39 -9.35 -14.49 -3.95
CA GLY A 39 -8.62 -15.76 -3.95
C GLY A 39 -9.51 -16.97 -4.25
N LEU A 40 -10.80 -16.92 -3.90
CA LEU A 40 -11.74 -18.04 -4.04
C LEU A 40 -12.28 -18.19 -5.47
N CYS A 41 -12.83 -17.12 -6.04
CA CYS A 41 -13.49 -17.15 -7.35
C CYS A 41 -12.72 -16.41 -8.45
N GLY A 42 -11.59 -15.77 -8.11
CA GLY A 42 -10.77 -15.03 -9.08
C GLY A 42 -11.37 -13.70 -9.53
N HIS A 43 -12.54 -13.29 -9.01
CA HIS A 43 -13.19 -12.03 -9.37
C HIS A 43 -12.29 -10.83 -9.03
N GLU A 44 -12.13 -9.94 -10.00
CA GLU A 44 -11.37 -8.69 -9.85
C GLU A 44 -12.35 -7.53 -9.65
N LEU A 45 -12.06 -6.66 -8.70
CA LEU A 45 -12.85 -5.46 -8.45
C LEU A 45 -11.94 -4.25 -8.18
N VAL A 46 -12.51 -3.06 -8.31
CA VAL A 46 -11.84 -1.79 -8.05
C VAL A 46 -12.66 -1.04 -7.01
N LYS A 47 -11.97 -0.43 -6.04
CA LYS A 47 -12.56 0.37 -4.98
C LYS A 47 -11.83 1.69 -4.85
N THR A 48 -12.59 2.77 -4.69
CA THR A 48 -12.06 4.08 -4.33
C THR A 48 -11.77 4.15 -2.82
N PRO A 49 -10.91 5.07 -2.37
CA PRO A 49 -10.71 5.33 -0.95
C PRO A 49 -12.03 5.59 -0.20
N GLN A 50 -12.96 6.33 -0.82
CA GLN A 50 -14.25 6.69 -0.22
C GLN A 50 -15.14 5.46 -0.01
N GLU A 51 -15.15 4.52 -0.96
CA GLU A 51 -15.89 3.26 -0.81
C GLU A 51 -15.31 2.39 0.31
N LEU A 52 -13.99 2.30 0.42
CA LEU A 52 -13.34 1.56 1.50
C LEU A 52 -13.65 2.18 2.88
N VAL A 53 -13.66 3.51 2.98
CA VAL A 53 -14.03 4.22 4.20
C VAL A 53 -15.50 4.01 4.54
N ALA A 54 -16.40 4.03 3.54
CA ALA A 54 -17.82 3.78 3.75
C ALA A 54 -18.09 2.33 4.22
N GLU A 55 -17.40 1.35 3.64
CA GLU A 55 -17.47 -0.05 4.06
C GLU A 55 -16.91 -0.25 5.48
N ALA A 56 -15.84 0.48 5.83
CA ALA A 56 -15.26 0.47 7.18
C ALA A 56 -16.23 1.06 8.20
N ALA A 57 -16.85 2.20 7.86
CA ALA A 57 -17.85 2.86 8.69
C ALA A 57 -19.14 2.02 8.86
N GLY A 58 -19.47 1.18 7.86
CA GLY A 58 -20.58 0.24 7.91
C GLY A 58 -20.31 -1.04 8.72
N GLY A 59 -19.09 -1.22 9.26
CA GLY A 59 -18.70 -2.40 10.03
C GLY A 59 -18.46 -3.66 9.19
N GLU A 60 -18.43 -3.55 7.86
CA GLU A 60 -18.13 -4.69 6.97
C GLU A 60 -16.64 -4.90 6.73
N VAL A 61 -15.79 -3.97 7.17
CA VAL A 61 -14.35 -4.19 7.12
C VAL A 61 -13.92 -5.06 8.29
N VAL A 62 -13.51 -6.28 7.95
CA VAL A 62 -13.34 -7.42 8.86
C VAL A 62 -11.95 -7.46 9.50
N ASP A 63 -11.17 -6.39 9.41
CA ASP A 63 -9.86 -6.26 10.03
C ASP A 63 -9.81 -4.91 10.78
N GLU A 64 -9.95 -4.96 12.10
CA GLU A 64 -9.84 -3.79 12.98
C GLU A 64 -8.42 -3.19 12.94
N GLU A 65 -7.41 -3.96 12.53
CA GLU A 65 -6.01 -3.52 12.53
C GLU A 65 -5.57 -2.84 11.22
N ASP A 66 -6.11 -3.23 10.05
CA ASP A 66 -5.92 -2.45 8.81
C ASP A 66 -6.98 -2.76 7.73
N PRO A 67 -7.95 -1.85 7.52
CA PRO A 67 -9.11 -2.09 6.66
C PRO A 67 -8.80 -2.24 5.16
N ARG A 68 -7.55 -1.99 4.75
CA ARG A 68 -7.19 -1.88 3.32
C ARG A 68 -6.77 -3.20 2.69
N PHE A 69 -6.41 -4.21 3.49
CA PHE A 69 -5.76 -5.41 2.97
C PHE A 69 -6.72 -6.49 2.50
N MET A 70 -7.86 -6.67 3.18
CA MET A 70 -8.78 -7.78 2.90
C MET A 70 -10.24 -7.36 2.98
N ILE A 71 -10.94 -7.48 1.85
CA ILE A 71 -12.37 -7.18 1.76
C ILE A 71 -13.19 -8.42 1.36
N GLY A 72 -14.51 -8.33 1.50
CA GLY A 72 -15.44 -9.35 1.02
C GLY A 72 -15.49 -9.40 -0.51
N CYS A 73 -15.81 -10.56 -1.07
CA CYS A 73 -16.09 -10.68 -2.50
C CYS A 73 -17.59 -10.51 -2.76
N PRO A 74 -18.02 -9.52 -3.56
CA PRO A 74 -19.44 -9.37 -3.90
C PRO A 74 -19.96 -10.53 -4.78
N ALA A 75 -19.09 -11.17 -5.56
CA ALA A 75 -19.47 -12.24 -6.48
C ALA A 75 -19.73 -13.58 -5.78
N CYS A 76 -18.80 -14.04 -4.92
CA CYS A 76 -18.92 -15.32 -4.24
C CYS A 76 -19.37 -15.21 -2.77
N LYS A 77 -19.58 -13.98 -2.27
CA LYS A 77 -19.94 -13.67 -0.87
C LYS A 77 -18.92 -14.18 0.16
N GLY A 78 -17.72 -14.54 -0.28
CA GLY A 78 -16.63 -14.94 0.59
C GLY A 78 -16.17 -13.76 1.44
N LYS A 79 -16.04 -13.95 2.75
CA LYS A 79 -15.51 -12.93 3.66
C LYS A 79 -13.97 -12.97 3.63
N ARG A 80 -13.32 -11.81 3.73
CA ARG A 80 -11.83 -11.68 3.78
C ARG A 80 -11.09 -12.45 2.68
N CYS A 81 -11.64 -12.47 1.47
CA CYS A 81 -11.09 -13.27 0.38
C CYS A 81 -10.57 -12.42 -0.78
N CYS A 82 -10.85 -11.11 -0.81
CA CYS A 82 -10.33 -10.19 -1.81
C CYS A 82 -9.08 -9.50 -1.28
N GLY A 83 -7.96 -9.70 -1.96
CA GLY A 83 -6.67 -9.10 -1.61
C GLY A 83 -6.33 -7.93 -2.48
N GLN A 84 -5.76 -6.90 -1.87
CA GLN A 84 -5.28 -5.75 -2.60
C GLN A 84 -4.16 -6.17 -3.57
N MET A 85 -4.34 -5.84 -4.84
CA MET A 85 -3.36 -6.01 -5.89
C MET A 85 -2.41 -4.83 -5.91
N VAL A 86 -1.18 -5.09 -6.33
CA VAL A 86 -0.13 -4.08 -6.49
C VAL A 86 0.16 -3.84 -7.96
N LYS A 87 0.48 -2.59 -8.31
CA LYS A 87 0.89 -2.22 -9.66
C LYS A 87 2.36 -2.55 -9.86
N CYS A 88 2.70 -3.23 -10.96
CA CYS A 88 4.09 -3.40 -11.34
C CYS A 88 4.67 -2.06 -11.81
N PRO A 89 5.82 -1.61 -11.29
CA PRO A 89 6.41 -0.33 -11.68
C PRO A 89 6.95 -0.35 -13.11
N GLU A 90 7.33 -1.51 -13.63
CA GLU A 90 7.91 -1.67 -14.96
C GLU A 90 6.82 -1.75 -16.05
N CYS A 91 5.88 -2.70 -15.93
CA CYS A 91 4.88 -2.95 -16.98
C CYS A 91 3.50 -2.33 -16.69
N GLY A 92 3.32 -1.70 -15.52
CA GLY A 92 2.08 -1.03 -15.12
C GLY A 92 0.88 -1.95 -14.85
N LYS A 93 1.02 -3.29 -14.98
CA LYS A 93 -0.07 -4.24 -14.76
C LYS A 93 -0.20 -4.58 -13.27
N HIS A 94 -1.44 -4.77 -12.82
CA HIS A 94 -1.75 -5.21 -11.47
C HIS A 94 -1.53 -6.72 -11.30
N PHE A 95 -1.04 -7.12 -10.14
CA PHE A 95 -0.91 -8.52 -9.74
C PHE A 95 -1.10 -8.67 -8.23
N VAL A 96 -1.38 -9.90 -7.79
CA VAL A 96 -1.57 -10.21 -6.36
C VAL A 96 -0.19 -10.33 -5.70
N PRO A 97 0.12 -9.53 -4.66
CA PRO A 97 1.36 -9.65 -3.92
C PRO A 97 1.42 -10.96 -3.14
N PHE A 98 2.63 -11.47 -2.91
CA PHE A 98 2.82 -12.74 -2.20
C PHE A 98 2.41 -12.66 -0.72
N GLU A 99 2.52 -11.49 -0.09
CA GLU A 99 2.06 -11.34 1.31
C GLU A 99 0.57 -11.68 1.45
N PHE A 100 -0.24 -11.35 0.45
CA PHE A 100 -1.67 -11.70 0.43
C PHE A 100 -1.91 -13.21 0.26
N VAL A 101 -1.09 -13.86 -0.56
CA VAL A 101 -1.13 -15.32 -0.77
C VAL A 101 -0.86 -16.09 0.53
N LYS A 102 -0.03 -15.54 1.43
CA LYS A 102 0.27 -16.13 2.75
C LYS A 102 -0.84 -15.90 3.77
N SER A 103 -1.52 -14.76 3.73
CA SER A 103 -2.57 -14.41 4.71
C SER A 103 -3.93 -15.02 4.33
N SER A 104 -4.18 -15.29 3.06
CA SER A 104 -5.29 -16.15 2.63
C SER A 104 -4.97 -17.58 3.06
N ALA A 105 -5.74 -18.15 4.00
CA ALA A 105 -5.55 -19.48 4.60
C ALA A 105 -5.74 -20.67 3.62
N GLU A 106 -5.28 -20.56 2.37
CA GLU A 106 -5.39 -21.58 1.32
C GLU A 106 -4.01 -22.16 0.93
N PRO A 107 -3.77 -23.47 1.18
CA PRO A 107 -2.53 -24.16 0.81
C PRO A 107 -2.21 -24.11 -0.70
N ARG A 108 -3.22 -23.94 -1.56
CA ARG A 108 -3.04 -23.85 -3.03
C ARG A 108 -2.36 -22.56 -3.47
N ALA A 109 -2.57 -21.46 -2.76
CA ALA A 109 -1.96 -20.18 -3.09
C ALA A 109 -0.45 -20.22 -2.75
N VAL A 110 -0.10 -20.82 -1.61
CA VAL A 110 1.30 -21.05 -1.17
C VAL A 110 2.05 -22.02 -2.10
N ALA A 111 1.36 -23.03 -2.64
CA ALA A 111 1.94 -24.07 -3.50
C ALA A 111 2.43 -23.58 -4.88
N LEU A 112 2.08 -22.36 -5.32
CA LEU A 112 2.53 -21.79 -6.60
C LEU A 112 3.97 -21.24 -6.57
N GLY A 113 4.68 -21.37 -5.45
CA GLY A 113 6.12 -21.62 -5.45
C GLY A 113 6.98 -20.67 -6.28
N ARG A 114 6.81 -19.34 -6.15
CA ARG A 114 7.85 -18.34 -6.46
C ARG A 114 7.75 -17.22 -5.44
N ALA A 115 8.55 -17.35 -4.39
CA ALA A 115 8.76 -16.32 -3.40
C ALA A 115 9.26 -15.03 -4.07
N ASN A 116 8.78 -13.89 -3.55
CA ASN A 116 9.07 -12.49 -3.92
C ASN A 116 7.92 -11.81 -4.68
N ASN A 117 7.75 -10.51 -4.42
CA ASN A 117 6.81 -9.59 -5.08
C ASN A 117 7.18 -9.36 -6.56
N VAL A 118 7.32 -10.45 -7.30
CA VAL A 118 7.77 -10.51 -8.68
C VAL A 118 6.55 -10.47 -9.59
N CYS A 119 6.54 -9.52 -10.52
CA CYS A 119 5.47 -9.42 -11.49
C CYS A 119 5.38 -10.72 -12.32
N PRO A 120 4.23 -11.40 -12.40
CA PRO A 120 4.12 -12.64 -13.15
C PRO A 120 4.29 -12.44 -14.66
N ARG A 121 4.11 -11.20 -15.15
CA ARG A 121 4.17 -10.85 -16.58
C ARG A 121 5.59 -10.53 -17.04
N CYS A 122 6.22 -9.50 -16.45
CA CYS A 122 7.55 -9.02 -16.86
C CYS A 122 8.69 -9.48 -15.94
N LYS A 123 8.40 -10.27 -14.89
CA LYS A 123 9.38 -10.82 -13.93
C LYS A 123 10.17 -9.76 -13.14
N THR A 124 9.73 -8.50 -13.15
CA THR A 124 10.29 -7.45 -12.29
C THR A 124 10.04 -7.77 -10.83
N ASP A 125 11.10 -7.88 -10.02
CA ASP A 125 11.02 -7.86 -8.56
C ASP A 125 10.70 -6.44 -8.09
N ARG A 126 9.51 -6.24 -7.52
CA ARG A 126 9.04 -4.93 -7.08
C ARG A 126 9.91 -4.35 -5.96
N VAL A 127 10.38 -5.19 -5.03
CA VAL A 127 11.19 -4.76 -3.89
C VAL A 127 12.57 -4.31 -4.38
N GLU A 128 13.19 -5.11 -5.24
CA GLU A 128 14.48 -4.76 -5.81
C GLU A 128 14.40 -3.50 -6.68
N TRP A 129 13.32 -3.35 -7.46
CA TRP A 129 13.09 -2.17 -8.29
C TRP A 129 13.03 -0.90 -7.45
N TYR A 130 12.21 -0.88 -6.38
CA TYR A 130 12.10 0.30 -5.52
C TYR A 130 13.39 0.58 -4.74
N ARG A 131 14.13 -0.46 -4.31
CA ARG A 131 15.45 -0.28 -3.70
C ARG A 131 16.41 0.45 -4.65
N LYS A 132 16.53 -0.03 -5.89
CA LYS A 132 17.39 0.61 -6.92
C LYS A 132 16.93 2.03 -7.25
N ASP A 133 15.63 2.25 -7.33
CA ASP A 133 15.08 3.57 -7.63
C ASP A 133 15.37 4.57 -6.50
N TYR A 134 15.23 4.15 -5.25
CA TYR A 134 15.60 4.95 -4.08
C TYR A 134 17.10 5.29 -4.07
N GLU A 135 17.98 4.32 -4.33
CA GLU A 135 19.42 4.57 -4.45
C GLU A 135 19.75 5.57 -5.56
N ARG A 136 19.06 5.51 -6.71
CA ARG A 136 19.26 6.46 -7.80
C ARG A 136 18.84 7.88 -7.44
N ARG A 137 17.70 8.04 -6.76
CA ARG A 137 17.20 9.36 -6.32
C ARG A 137 18.09 9.98 -5.26
N THR A 138 18.65 9.18 -4.35
CA THR A 138 19.49 9.65 -3.24
C THR A 138 20.95 9.91 -3.62
N LYS A 139 21.45 9.30 -4.70
CA LYS A 139 22.80 9.54 -5.23
C LYS A 139 22.87 10.68 -6.25
N LYS A 140 21.73 11.23 -6.69
CA LYS A 140 21.72 12.38 -7.58
C LYS A 140 22.12 13.62 -6.77
N PRO A 141 23.22 14.33 -7.09
CA PRO A 141 23.50 15.60 -6.43
C PRO A 141 22.33 16.57 -6.66
N PRO A 142 22.02 17.46 -5.70
CA PRO A 142 21.04 18.51 -5.94
C PRO A 142 21.51 19.35 -7.14
N ASP A 143 20.63 19.49 -8.13
CA ASP A 143 20.81 20.38 -9.29
C ASP A 143 20.77 21.85 -8.84
#